data_AF-A0A937PPT7-F1
#
_entry.id   AF-A0A937PPT7-F1
#
_cell.length_a   1.000
_cell.length_b   1.000
_cell.length_c   1.000
_cell.angle_alpha   90.00
_cell.angle_beta   90.00
_cell.angle_gamma   90.00
#
_symmetry.space_group_name_H-M   'P 1'
#
loop_
_entity.id
_entity.type
_entity.pdbx_description
1 polymer ?
#
loop_
_entity_poly.entity_id
_entity_poly.type
_entity_poly.pdbx_seq_one_letter_code
_entity_poly.pdbx_strand_id
1 'polypeptide(L)'
;MRSLAMMAAVLLVGPALVFAEGGIRLPGVGGRVIVPHGVRPGVSIGTIEEDPAVTHEKWKERAEEAYKQGMEARAAGNQAEAVKYLLRAYEIGRRLRIDSPYPQKAADELAVITQEGLRELAVAREFLAGDEPEAGLLELKRITRTYLGLPPAIQAGAQLRQLEQDPRFRARLREERLAEQLARAEALEAEAAALAGKPEAAASNPPPAEPAAETAGDADPPTDPTTPVGASSGASTPVSTGGEEMPDLHAEPPLPDGVSSAGVTDRSLTETERRERRLDCLVQAYEIYAFVAKSGEGTDVGKKAEAARLRLEQDADLMVRIRQARAEDQAQEWLSLGLNYLRAGRFDTARSYFEKIVAECPDTPQAREARGMLDGMAKTTPNTK
;
A
#
# COMPACT_ATOMS: atom_id res chain seq x y z
N MET A 1 -9.28 -54.16 24.09
CA MET A 1 -8.20 -53.56 24.92
C MET A 1 -7.48 -52.47 24.15
N ARG A 2 -7.98 -51.22 24.19
CA ARG A 2 -7.19 -50.03 23.86
C ARG A 2 -7.59 -48.97 24.89
N SER A 3 -6.68 -48.77 25.84
CA SER A 3 -6.84 -47.94 27.02
C SER A 3 -6.50 -46.49 26.69
N LEU A 4 -7.30 -45.60 27.28
CA LEU A 4 -7.05 -44.17 27.49
C LEU A 4 -5.58 -43.87 27.83
N ALA A 5 -5.04 -42.83 27.21
CA ALA A 5 -3.96 -42.03 27.77
C ALA A 5 -4.40 -40.56 27.74
N MET A 6 -4.92 -40.09 28.88
CA MET A 6 -5.07 -38.68 29.22
C MET A 6 -3.68 -38.04 29.25
N MET A 7 -3.43 -37.04 28.41
CA MET A 7 -2.31 -36.11 28.63
C MET A 7 -2.79 -34.96 29.49
N ALA A 8 -2.24 -34.89 30.69
CA ALA A 8 -2.36 -33.78 31.61
C ALA A 8 -1.67 -32.54 31.03
N ALA A 9 -2.42 -31.46 30.85
CA ALA A 9 -1.89 -30.13 30.57
C ALA A 9 -1.20 -29.60 31.84
N VAL A 10 0.13 -29.63 31.86
CA VAL A 10 0.94 -28.95 32.88
C VAL A 10 1.00 -27.47 32.50
N LEU A 11 0.22 -26.65 33.22
CA LEU A 11 0.34 -25.20 33.23
C LEU A 11 1.69 -24.80 33.84
N LEU A 12 2.65 -24.49 32.96
CA LEU A 12 3.93 -23.87 33.33
C LEU A 12 3.68 -22.39 33.63
N VAL A 13 3.38 -22.09 34.90
CA VAL A 13 3.43 -20.73 35.44
C VAL A 13 4.90 -20.35 35.59
N GLY A 14 5.43 -19.63 34.60
CA GLY A 14 6.78 -19.04 34.67
C GLY A 14 6.87 -17.95 35.74
N PRO A 15 8.07 -17.69 36.30
CA PRO A 15 8.25 -16.74 37.38
C PRO A 15 7.98 -15.31 36.90
N ALA A 16 7.08 -14.62 37.58
CA ALA A 16 6.85 -13.19 37.41
C ALA A 16 8.12 -12.44 37.83
N LEU A 17 8.87 -11.92 36.85
CA LEU A 17 9.90 -10.90 37.08
C LEU A 17 9.20 -9.64 37.60
N VAL A 18 9.33 -9.40 38.90
CA VAL A 18 8.87 -8.18 39.56
C VAL A 18 9.84 -7.06 39.22
N PHE A 19 9.58 -6.36 38.12
CA PHE A 19 10.18 -5.04 37.89
C PHE A 19 9.46 -4.02 38.79
N ALA A 20 10.23 -3.25 39.54
CA ALA A 20 9.72 -2.15 40.36
C ALA A 20 9.27 -1.01 39.44
N GLU A 21 7.99 -1.02 39.02
CA GLU A 21 7.46 -0.09 38.02
C GLU A 21 6.41 0.88 38.58
N GLY A 22 6.65 2.18 38.36
CA GLY A 22 5.68 3.27 38.53
C GLY A 22 4.64 3.28 37.41
N GLY A 23 3.76 2.27 37.38
CA GLY A 23 2.68 2.20 36.40
C GLY A 23 1.47 3.08 36.78
N ILE A 24 0.80 3.61 35.76
CA ILE A 24 -0.39 4.47 35.87
C ILE A 24 -1.60 3.60 36.20
N ARG A 25 -2.30 3.84 37.31
CA ARG A 25 -3.65 3.29 37.51
C ARG A 25 -4.66 4.27 36.94
N LEU A 26 -5.32 3.90 35.86
CA LEU A 26 -6.53 4.61 35.42
C LEU A 26 -7.71 4.15 36.31
N PRO A 27 -8.53 5.09 36.83
CA PRO A 27 -9.72 4.72 37.59
C PRO A 27 -10.67 3.89 36.71
N GLY A 28 -11.24 2.81 37.25
CA GLY A 28 -12.24 1.98 36.56
C GLY A 28 -11.69 0.90 35.61
N VAL A 29 -10.40 0.93 35.25
CA VAL A 29 -9.76 -0.14 34.47
C VAL A 29 -8.93 -1.00 35.43
N GLY A 30 -9.29 -2.27 35.60
CA GLY A 30 -8.66 -3.23 36.53
C GLY A 30 -7.23 -3.65 36.18
N GLY A 31 -6.40 -2.74 35.68
CA GLY A 31 -5.02 -2.98 35.27
C GLY A 31 -4.13 -1.76 35.53
N ARG A 32 -2.88 -2.00 35.92
CA ARG A 32 -1.85 -0.98 36.00
C ARG A 32 -1.33 -0.76 34.56
N VAL A 33 -1.52 0.42 33.99
CA VAL A 33 -0.96 0.81 32.69
C VAL A 33 0.53 1.06 32.89
N ILE A 34 1.34 0.11 32.45
CA ILE A 34 2.79 0.23 32.45
C ILE A 34 3.15 1.17 31.31
N VAL A 35 3.78 2.31 31.61
CA VAL A 35 4.46 3.11 30.59
C VAL A 35 5.79 2.41 30.36
N PRO A 36 6.00 1.74 29.22
CA PRO A 36 7.28 1.06 29.01
C PRO A 36 8.39 2.11 28.95
N HIS A 37 9.35 2.06 29.88
CA HIS A 37 10.58 2.86 29.85
C HIS A 37 11.56 2.48 28.70
N GLY A 38 11.05 1.88 27.63
CA GLY A 38 11.79 1.44 26.45
C GLY A 38 11.17 1.89 25.12
N VAL A 39 10.30 2.90 25.12
CA VAL A 39 9.91 3.56 23.86
C VAL A 39 11.18 4.14 23.24
N ARG A 40 11.44 3.79 21.97
CA ARG A 40 12.59 4.30 21.21
C ARG A 40 12.74 5.82 21.44
N PRO A 41 13.96 6.33 21.67
CA PRO A 41 14.20 7.77 21.76
C PRO A 41 13.75 8.40 20.43
N GLY A 42 12.66 9.17 20.44
CA GLY A 42 12.13 9.80 19.23
C GLY A 42 10.67 10.23 19.29
N VAL A 43 9.84 9.60 20.11
CA VAL A 43 8.47 10.11 20.39
C VAL A 43 8.43 10.65 21.80
N SER A 44 9.07 11.81 22.00
CA SER A 44 8.82 12.59 23.21
C SER A 44 7.39 13.12 23.12
N ILE A 45 6.49 12.60 23.95
CA ILE A 45 5.37 13.43 24.42
C ILE A 45 6.07 14.63 25.03
N GLY A 46 6.06 15.77 24.33
CA GLY A 46 6.99 16.88 24.55
C GLY A 46 7.26 17.07 26.04
N THR A 47 8.53 16.96 26.43
CA THR A 47 8.93 17.04 27.83
C THR A 47 8.29 18.28 28.42
N ILE A 48 7.46 18.09 29.45
CA ILE A 48 6.93 19.18 30.24
C ILE A 48 8.15 19.77 30.97
N GLU A 49 8.85 20.71 30.33
CA GLU A 49 9.85 21.51 31.00
C GLU A 49 9.11 22.32 32.05
N GLU A 50 9.36 21.97 33.31
CA GLU A 50 8.91 22.72 34.47
C GLU A 50 9.69 24.04 34.47
N ASP A 51 9.22 24.99 33.68
CA ASP A 51 9.67 26.37 33.80
C ASP A 51 9.17 26.88 35.16
N PRO A 52 10.07 27.14 36.13
CA PRO A 52 9.68 27.57 37.47
C PRO A 52 8.94 28.92 37.48
N ALA A 53 8.94 29.66 36.36
CA ALA A 53 8.16 30.88 36.18
C ALA A 53 6.68 30.63 35.84
N VAL A 54 6.28 29.39 35.55
CA VAL A 54 4.89 29.06 35.18
C VAL A 54 4.07 28.88 36.45
N THR A 55 3.15 29.82 36.67
CA THR A 55 2.21 29.77 37.80
C THR A 55 1.28 28.56 37.68
N HIS A 56 0.78 28.10 38.83
CA HIS A 56 -0.21 27.01 38.90
C HIS A 56 -1.46 27.29 38.04
N GLU A 57 -1.84 28.56 37.88
CA GLU A 57 -2.94 29.00 37.03
C GLU A 57 -2.69 28.78 35.53
N LYS A 58 -1.48 29.12 35.03
CA LYS A 58 -1.10 28.83 33.64
C LYS A 58 -1.11 27.34 33.32
N TRP A 59 -0.80 26.49 34.30
CA TRP A 59 -0.92 25.04 34.10
C TRP A 59 -2.36 24.55 34.07
N LYS A 60 -3.30 25.19 34.79
CA LYS A 60 -4.74 24.93 34.64
C LYS A 60 -5.21 25.23 33.22
N GLU A 61 -4.83 26.40 32.70
CA GLU A 61 -5.16 26.83 31.34
C GLU A 61 -4.59 25.86 30.29
N ARG A 62 -3.33 25.44 30.43
CA ARG A 62 -2.72 24.45 29.52
C ARG A 62 -3.42 23.09 29.56
N ALA A 63 -3.86 22.64 30.74
CA ALA A 63 -4.62 21.39 30.85
C ALA A 63 -6.00 21.51 30.19
N GLU A 64 -6.66 22.66 30.35
CA GLU A 64 -7.94 22.97 29.69
C GLU A 64 -7.79 23.01 28.17
N GLU A 65 -6.79 23.74 27.66
CA GLU A 65 -6.53 23.87 26.23
C GLU A 65 -6.23 22.50 25.61
N ALA A 66 -5.35 21.71 26.23
CA ALA A 66 -5.07 20.35 25.77
C ALA A 66 -6.33 19.47 25.78
N TYR A 67 -7.20 19.58 26.80
CA TYR A 67 -8.46 18.84 26.80
C TYR A 67 -9.38 19.27 25.63
N LYS A 68 -9.53 20.58 25.39
CA LYS A 68 -10.34 21.10 24.27
C LYS A 68 -9.82 20.61 22.92
N GLN A 69 -8.51 20.72 22.67
CA GLN A 69 -7.86 20.22 21.46
C GLN A 69 -8.08 18.70 21.28
N GLY A 70 -8.03 17.94 22.38
CA GLY A 70 -8.32 16.51 22.36
C GLY A 70 -9.76 16.19 21.96
N MET A 71 -10.73 16.96 22.45
CA MET A 71 -12.15 16.79 22.10
C MET A 71 -12.45 17.23 20.66
N GLU A 72 -11.83 18.31 20.19
CA GLU A 72 -11.93 18.77 18.80
C GLU A 72 -11.35 17.73 17.83
N ALA A 73 -10.15 17.20 18.11
CA ALA A 73 -9.54 16.14 17.32
C ALA A 73 -10.42 14.89 17.27
N ARG A 74 -11.06 14.53 18.39
CA ARG A 74 -12.00 13.39 18.43
C ARG A 74 -13.26 13.66 17.60
N ALA A 75 -13.83 14.86 17.68
CA ALA A 75 -14.99 15.24 16.87
C ALA A 75 -14.67 15.23 15.37
N ALA A 76 -13.42 15.54 14.99
CA ALA A 76 -12.92 15.44 13.63
C ALA A 76 -12.58 13.99 13.19
N GLY A 77 -12.76 12.98 14.05
CA GLY A 77 -12.39 11.58 13.77
C GLY A 77 -10.89 11.29 13.81
N ASN A 78 -10.05 12.25 14.25
CA ASN A 78 -8.61 12.07 14.40
C ASN A 78 -8.27 11.50 15.78
N GLN A 79 -8.52 10.21 15.94
CA GLN A 79 -8.35 9.49 17.21
C GLN A 79 -6.90 9.56 17.74
N ALA A 80 -5.88 9.59 16.86
CA ALA A 80 -4.48 9.64 17.27
C ALA A 80 -4.11 10.98 17.94
N GLU A 81 -4.52 12.11 17.35
CA GLU A 81 -4.33 13.42 17.97
C GLU A 81 -5.19 13.58 19.23
N ALA A 82 -6.41 13.03 19.23
CA ALA A 82 -7.25 13.03 20.43
C ALA A 82 -6.55 12.35 21.62
N VAL A 83 -6.01 11.14 21.43
CA VAL A 83 -5.25 10.42 22.46
C VAL A 83 -4.07 11.24 22.97
N LYS A 84 -3.28 11.82 22.05
CA LYS A 84 -2.10 12.62 22.37
C LYS A 84 -2.44 13.83 23.25
N TYR A 85 -3.46 14.61 22.90
CA TYR A 85 -3.84 15.80 23.64
C TYR A 85 -4.52 15.46 24.99
N LEU A 86 -5.38 14.44 25.02
CA LEU A 86 -6.01 13.99 26.27
C LEU A 86 -4.99 13.42 27.26
N LEU A 87 -4.00 12.65 26.79
CA LEU A 87 -2.87 12.21 27.63
C LEU A 87 -2.09 13.39 28.18
N ARG A 88 -1.83 14.42 27.38
CA ARG A 88 -1.16 15.65 27.83
C ARG A 88 -1.95 16.35 28.94
N ALA A 89 -3.27 16.53 28.77
CA ALA A 89 -4.13 17.13 29.79
C ALA A 89 -4.12 16.33 31.10
N TYR A 90 -4.21 15.00 31.00
CA TYR A 90 -4.13 14.08 32.14
C TYR A 90 -2.78 14.16 32.87
N GLU A 91 -1.67 14.15 32.13
CA GLU A 91 -0.32 14.21 32.70
C GLU A 91 -0.03 15.52 33.41
N ILE A 92 -0.48 16.66 32.87
CA ILE A 92 -0.35 17.98 33.51
C ILE A 92 -0.99 17.95 34.89
N GLY A 93 -2.23 17.48 34.99
CA GLY A 93 -2.93 17.38 36.28
C GLY A 93 -2.25 16.42 37.26
N ARG A 94 -1.81 15.26 36.77
CA ARG A 94 -1.17 14.24 37.62
C ARG A 94 0.17 14.71 38.19
N ARG A 95 1.05 15.28 37.36
CA ARG A 95 2.40 15.70 37.78
C ARG A 95 2.34 16.87 38.75
N LEU A 96 1.48 17.85 38.46
CA LEU A 96 1.46 19.13 39.17
C LEU A 96 0.42 19.18 40.29
N ARG A 97 -0.38 18.11 40.48
CA ARG A 97 -1.45 18.01 41.51
C ARG A 97 -2.42 19.19 41.47
N ILE A 98 -2.79 19.59 40.26
CA ILE A 98 -3.61 20.78 40.04
C ILE A 98 -5.06 20.48 40.38
N ASP A 99 -5.67 21.37 41.18
CA ASP A 99 -7.11 21.38 41.43
C ASP A 99 -7.87 21.95 40.21
N SER A 100 -8.12 21.08 39.23
CA SER A 100 -8.81 21.38 37.98
C SER A 100 -9.67 20.18 37.57
N PRO A 101 -10.85 20.39 36.96
CA PRO A 101 -11.70 19.28 36.51
C PRO A 101 -11.18 18.60 35.23
N TYR A 102 -10.36 19.29 34.42
CA TYR A 102 -9.95 18.81 33.10
C TYR A 102 -9.09 17.54 33.11
N PRO A 103 -8.15 17.35 34.05
CA PRO A 103 -7.41 16.09 34.15
C PRO A 103 -8.31 14.87 34.42
N GLN A 104 -9.37 15.04 35.23
CA GLN A 104 -10.32 13.95 35.49
C GLN A 104 -11.20 13.69 34.26
N LYS A 105 -11.73 14.75 33.62
CA LYS A 105 -12.47 14.62 32.36
C LYS A 105 -11.63 13.94 31.28
N ALA A 106 -10.36 14.30 31.15
CA ALA A 106 -9.44 13.66 30.22
C ALA A 106 -9.24 12.17 30.57
N ALA A 107 -9.11 11.83 31.86
CA ALA A 107 -9.02 10.44 32.29
C ALA A 107 -10.27 9.61 31.92
N ASP A 108 -11.46 10.19 32.11
CA ASP A 108 -12.73 9.54 31.79
C ASP A 108 -12.84 9.30 30.26
N GLU A 109 -12.48 10.30 29.44
CA GLU A 109 -12.49 10.14 27.98
C GLU A 109 -11.44 9.14 27.49
N LEU A 110 -10.24 9.15 28.07
CA LEU A 110 -9.21 8.15 27.77
C LEU A 110 -9.67 6.74 28.14
N ALA A 111 -10.50 6.57 29.16
CA ALA A 111 -11.08 5.27 29.50
C ALA A 111 -12.06 4.78 28.43
N VAL A 112 -12.89 5.68 27.87
CA VAL A 112 -13.79 5.36 26.74
C VAL A 112 -12.98 4.96 25.51
N ILE A 113 -12.00 5.77 25.12
CA ILE A 113 -11.09 5.50 23.99
C ILE A 113 -10.33 4.18 24.18
N THR A 114 -9.93 3.87 25.42
CA THR A 114 -9.29 2.59 25.74
C THR A 114 -10.21 1.40 25.46
N GLN A 115 -11.51 1.50 25.80
CA GLN A 115 -12.47 0.44 25.52
C GLN A 115 -12.72 0.28 24.01
N GLU A 116 -12.80 1.38 23.26
CA GLU A 116 -12.87 1.36 21.79
C GLU A 116 -11.66 0.63 21.19
N GLY A 117 -10.44 1.01 21.58
CA GLY A 117 -9.21 0.36 21.11
C GLY A 117 -9.10 -1.10 21.51
N LEU A 118 -9.65 -1.52 22.67
CA LEU A 118 -9.68 -2.93 23.07
C LEU A 118 -10.67 -3.75 22.22
N ARG A 119 -11.79 -3.17 21.77
CA ARG A 119 -12.70 -3.82 20.82
C ARG A 119 -12.04 -3.99 19.46
N GLU A 120 -11.36 -2.96 18.96
CA GLU A 120 -10.59 -3.05 17.72
C GLU A 120 -9.48 -4.11 17.81
N LEU A 121 -8.81 -4.21 18.96
CA LEU A 121 -7.81 -5.25 19.21
C LEU A 121 -8.42 -6.67 19.21
N ALA A 122 -9.66 -6.83 19.70
CA ALA A 122 -10.36 -8.11 19.61
C ALA A 122 -10.63 -8.50 18.15
N VAL A 123 -11.12 -7.57 17.33
CA VAL A 123 -11.32 -7.78 15.89
C VAL A 123 -10.00 -8.13 15.19
N ALA A 124 -8.90 -7.42 15.50
CA ALA A 124 -7.58 -7.74 14.96
C ALA A 124 -7.13 -9.18 15.30
N ARG A 125 -7.48 -9.66 16.49
CA ARG A 125 -7.20 -11.05 16.92
C ARG A 125 -8.05 -12.07 16.17
N GLU A 126 -9.29 -11.74 15.83
CA GLU A 126 -10.15 -12.60 15.00
C GLU A 126 -9.56 -12.75 13.59
N PHE A 127 -9.11 -11.66 12.95
CA PHE A 127 -8.42 -11.72 11.67
C PHE A 127 -7.17 -12.60 11.72
N LEU A 128 -6.35 -12.47 12.78
CA LEU A 128 -5.15 -13.30 12.95
C LEU A 128 -5.45 -14.79 13.18
N ALA A 129 -6.61 -15.11 13.75
CA ALA A 129 -7.06 -16.48 13.95
C ALA A 129 -7.72 -17.08 12.70
N GLY A 130 -8.23 -16.23 11.81
CA GLY A 130 -8.93 -16.62 10.58
C GLY A 130 -8.02 -16.83 9.37
N ASP A 131 -8.60 -16.59 8.20
CA ASP A 131 -7.99 -16.81 6.89
C ASP A 131 -7.22 -15.58 6.39
N GLU A 132 -7.31 -14.44 7.07
CA GLU A 132 -6.71 -13.16 6.66
C GLU A 132 -5.69 -12.64 7.70
N PRO A 133 -4.59 -13.37 7.98
CA PRO A 133 -3.60 -12.95 8.97
C PRO A 133 -2.90 -11.64 8.60
N GLU A 134 -2.81 -11.29 7.31
CA GLU A 134 -2.27 -10.02 6.83
C GLU A 134 -3.11 -8.82 7.30
N ALA A 135 -4.45 -8.92 7.17
CA ALA A 135 -5.38 -7.91 7.64
C ALA A 135 -5.23 -7.69 9.14
N GLY A 136 -5.13 -8.79 9.90
CA GLY A 136 -4.88 -8.74 11.34
C GLY A 136 -3.57 -8.03 11.71
N LEU A 137 -2.47 -8.25 10.97
CA LEU A 137 -1.21 -7.53 11.17
C LEU A 137 -1.32 -6.03 10.87
N LEU A 138 -2.02 -5.66 9.80
CA LEU A 138 -2.26 -4.26 9.45
C LEU A 138 -3.07 -3.56 10.54
N GLU A 139 -4.10 -4.22 11.06
CA GLU A 139 -4.92 -3.71 12.16
C GLU A 139 -4.10 -3.54 13.45
N LEU A 140 -3.28 -4.52 13.83
CA LEU A 140 -2.39 -4.36 14.99
C LEU A 140 -1.43 -3.17 14.84
N LYS A 141 -0.89 -2.95 13.63
CA LYS A 141 -0.01 -1.79 13.34
C LYS A 141 -0.78 -0.47 13.38
N ARG A 142 -2.03 -0.44 12.92
CA ARG A 142 -2.92 0.73 13.03
C ARG A 142 -3.19 1.04 14.50
N ILE A 143 -3.66 0.05 15.28
CA ILE A 143 -3.95 0.19 16.72
C ILE A 143 -2.74 0.69 17.49
N THR A 144 -1.54 0.15 17.22
CA THR A 144 -0.30 0.58 17.89
C THR A 144 0.02 2.05 17.65
N ARG A 145 -0.29 2.58 16.45
CA ARG A 145 -0.07 3.99 16.10
C ARG A 145 -1.19 4.90 16.64
N THR A 146 -2.45 4.48 16.51
CA THR A 146 -3.62 5.28 16.89
C THR A 146 -3.75 5.46 18.39
N TYR A 147 -3.53 4.39 19.16
CA TYR A 147 -3.76 4.38 20.61
C TYR A 147 -2.46 4.52 21.41
N LEU A 148 -1.46 5.23 20.86
CA LEU A 148 -0.11 5.29 21.42
C LEU A 148 -0.11 5.67 22.91
N GLY A 149 0.55 4.86 23.73
CA GLY A 149 0.62 5.05 25.19
C GLY A 149 -0.56 4.47 25.99
N LEU A 150 -1.62 4.01 25.32
CA LEU A 150 -2.76 3.35 25.96
C LEU A 150 -2.62 1.81 25.97
N PRO A 151 -3.34 1.11 26.87
CA PRO A 151 -3.33 -0.36 26.94
C PRO A 151 -3.51 -1.10 25.60
N PRO A 152 -4.47 -0.76 24.71
CA PRO A 152 -4.63 -1.47 23.45
C PRO A 152 -3.40 -1.38 22.54
N ALA A 153 -2.73 -0.24 22.45
CA ALA A 153 -1.49 -0.13 21.67
C ALA A 153 -0.33 -0.93 22.27
N ILE A 154 -0.22 -0.96 23.60
CA ILE A 154 0.82 -1.76 24.28
C ILE A 154 0.60 -3.25 24.00
N GLN A 155 -0.64 -3.73 24.12
CA GLN A 155 -1.00 -5.12 23.83
C GLN A 155 -0.80 -5.44 22.34
N ALA A 156 -1.25 -4.57 21.43
CA ALA A 156 -1.06 -4.76 20.00
C ALA A 156 0.42 -4.81 19.62
N GLY A 157 1.24 -3.91 20.16
CA GLY A 157 2.69 -3.89 19.93
C GLY A 157 3.41 -5.11 20.51
N ALA A 158 2.96 -5.62 21.66
CA ALA A 158 3.49 -6.87 22.22
C ALA A 158 3.14 -8.08 21.34
N GLN A 159 1.89 -8.15 20.88
CA GLN A 159 1.42 -9.20 19.98
C GLN A 159 2.15 -9.16 18.62
N LEU A 160 2.38 -7.97 18.05
CA LEU A 160 3.19 -7.80 16.85
C LEU A 160 4.60 -8.36 17.03
N ARG A 161 5.28 -8.01 18.13
CA ARG A 161 6.62 -8.55 18.41
C ARG A 161 6.62 -10.07 18.58
N GLN A 162 5.58 -10.63 19.20
CA GLN A 162 5.45 -12.08 19.35
C GLN A 162 5.25 -12.78 18.01
N LEU A 163 4.36 -12.28 17.16
CA LEU A 163 4.11 -12.81 15.81
C LEU A 163 5.35 -12.65 14.91
N GLU A 164 6.03 -11.52 15.04
CA GLU A 164 7.33 -11.32 14.39
C GLU A 164 8.34 -12.33 14.91
N GLN A 165 8.36 -12.74 16.17
CA GLN A 165 9.32 -13.75 16.64
C GLN A 165 8.94 -15.19 16.28
N ASP A 166 7.69 -15.45 15.91
CA ASP A 166 7.22 -16.80 15.58
C ASP A 166 7.64 -17.20 14.13
N PRO A 167 8.57 -18.16 13.97
CA PRO A 167 9.01 -18.61 12.66
C PRO A 167 7.89 -19.29 11.86
N ARG A 168 6.92 -19.93 12.52
CA ARG A 168 5.79 -20.60 11.84
C ARG A 168 4.85 -19.57 11.23
N PHE A 169 4.55 -18.52 11.99
CA PHE A 169 3.74 -17.42 11.50
C PHE A 169 4.40 -16.72 10.31
N ARG A 170 5.72 -16.42 10.40
CA ARG A 170 6.48 -15.87 9.27
C ARG A 170 6.47 -16.78 8.03
N ALA A 171 6.61 -18.09 8.23
CA ALA A 171 6.58 -19.06 7.15
C ALA A 171 5.20 -19.09 6.45
N ARG A 172 4.11 -19.14 7.23
CA ARG A 172 2.73 -19.07 6.70
C ARG A 172 2.50 -17.78 5.90
N LEU A 173 2.88 -16.62 6.45
CA LEU A 173 2.73 -15.33 5.78
C LEU A 173 3.52 -15.27 4.46
N ARG A 174 4.74 -15.84 4.46
CA ARG A 174 5.56 -15.93 3.24
C ARG A 174 4.88 -16.83 2.20
N GLU A 175 4.38 -17.99 2.61
CA GLU A 175 3.70 -18.93 1.71
C GLU A 175 2.44 -18.33 1.09
N GLU A 176 1.64 -17.61 1.88
CA GLU A 176 0.44 -16.90 1.41
C GLU A 176 0.76 -15.84 0.35
N ARG A 177 1.77 -14.99 0.61
CA ARG A 177 2.24 -14.00 -0.39
C ARG A 177 2.76 -14.65 -1.67
N LEU A 178 3.48 -15.76 -1.54
CA LEU A 178 3.95 -16.51 -2.70
C LEU A 178 2.78 -17.10 -3.49
N ALA A 179 1.72 -17.55 -2.81
CA ALA A 179 0.50 -18.05 -3.45
C ALA A 179 -0.25 -16.94 -4.19
N GLU A 180 -0.33 -15.73 -3.62
CA GLU A 180 -0.91 -14.56 -4.30
C GLU A 180 -0.12 -14.19 -5.57
N GLN A 181 1.21 -14.17 -5.48
CA GLN A 181 2.06 -13.93 -6.65
C GLN A 181 1.89 -15.05 -7.70
N LEU A 182 1.78 -16.30 -7.28
CA LEU A 182 1.48 -17.42 -8.18
C LEU A 182 0.14 -17.20 -8.91
N ALA A 183 -0.91 -16.83 -8.19
CA ALA A 183 -2.23 -16.56 -8.77
C ALA A 183 -2.19 -15.37 -9.75
N ARG A 184 -1.40 -14.33 -9.46
CA ARG A 184 -1.17 -13.21 -10.38
C ARG A 184 -0.48 -13.66 -11.67
N ALA A 185 0.51 -14.54 -11.59
CA ALA A 185 1.18 -15.09 -12.77
C ALA A 185 0.22 -15.95 -13.61
N GLU A 186 -0.62 -16.77 -12.98
CA GLU A 186 -1.66 -17.56 -13.64
C GLU A 186 -2.69 -16.66 -14.35
N ALA A 187 -3.07 -15.53 -13.74
CA ALA A 187 -3.96 -14.55 -14.37
C ALA A 187 -3.34 -13.90 -15.61
N LEU A 188 -2.03 -13.59 -15.59
CA LEU A 188 -1.31 -13.06 -16.75
C LEU A 188 -1.23 -14.07 -17.90
N GLU A 189 -1.02 -15.36 -17.60
CA GLU A 189 -1.10 -16.40 -18.62
C GLU A 189 -2.51 -16.55 -19.19
N ALA A 190 -3.56 -16.42 -18.36
CA ALA A 190 -4.94 -16.45 -18.81
C ALA A 190 -5.26 -15.26 -19.74
N GLU A 191 -4.76 -14.06 -19.43
CA GLU A 191 -4.85 -12.89 -20.31
C GLU A 191 -4.11 -13.14 -21.65
N ALA A 192 -2.89 -13.69 -21.59
CA ALA A 192 -2.12 -14.06 -22.76
C ALA A 192 -2.84 -15.09 -23.64
N ALA A 193 -3.51 -16.08 -23.03
CA ALA A 193 -4.32 -17.07 -23.74
C ALA A 193 -5.57 -16.44 -24.38
N ALA A 194 -6.24 -15.50 -23.69
CA ALA A 194 -7.38 -14.77 -24.23
C ALA A 194 -7.01 -13.90 -25.44
N LEU A 195 -5.80 -13.34 -25.46
CA LEU A 195 -5.26 -12.58 -26.60
C LEU A 195 -4.98 -13.49 -27.82
N ALA A 196 -4.65 -14.76 -27.61
CA ALA A 196 -4.45 -15.74 -28.69
C ALA A 196 -5.76 -16.30 -29.26
N GLY A 197 -6.78 -16.45 -28.40
CA GLY A 197 -8.03 -17.16 -28.70
C GLY A 197 -9.16 -16.33 -29.30
N LYS A 198 -8.98 -15.04 -29.57
CA LYS A 198 -9.90 -14.25 -30.39
C LYS A 198 -9.43 -14.33 -31.84
N PRO A 199 -9.78 -15.38 -32.63
CA PRO A 199 -9.80 -15.19 -34.06
C PRO A 199 -10.69 -13.98 -34.26
N GLU A 200 -10.15 -12.94 -34.90
CA GLU A 200 -10.96 -11.83 -35.37
C GLU A 200 -12.12 -12.48 -36.10
N ALA A 201 -13.30 -12.50 -35.46
CA ALA A 201 -14.49 -13.09 -36.03
C ALA A 201 -14.61 -12.33 -37.32
N ALA A 202 -14.18 -12.99 -38.42
CA ALA A 202 -13.77 -12.31 -39.63
C ALA A 202 -14.86 -11.30 -39.85
N ALA A 203 -14.49 -10.03 -39.86
CA ALA A 203 -15.39 -8.99 -40.28
C ALA A 203 -15.73 -9.38 -41.72
N SER A 204 -16.72 -10.27 -41.83
CA SER A 204 -17.64 -10.39 -42.92
C SER A 204 -18.32 -9.03 -42.88
N ASN A 205 -17.57 -8.01 -43.33
CA ASN A 205 -18.10 -7.04 -44.23
C ASN A 205 -18.87 -7.90 -45.22
N PRO A 206 -20.22 -7.93 -45.15
CA PRO A 206 -20.96 -8.52 -46.24
C PRO A 206 -20.37 -7.90 -47.51
N PRO A 207 -20.10 -8.70 -48.55
CA PRO A 207 -19.61 -8.15 -49.81
C PRO A 207 -20.45 -6.92 -50.13
N PRO A 208 -19.83 -5.78 -50.51
CA PRO A 208 -20.56 -4.54 -50.73
C PRO A 208 -21.76 -4.88 -51.60
N ALA A 209 -22.96 -4.71 -51.04
CA ALA A 209 -24.19 -4.99 -51.75
C ALA A 209 -24.10 -4.22 -53.06
N GLU A 210 -24.20 -4.93 -54.18
CA GLU A 210 -24.38 -4.29 -55.47
C GLU A 210 -25.52 -3.27 -55.33
N PRO A 211 -25.40 -2.07 -55.92
CA PRO A 211 -26.44 -1.06 -55.84
C PRO A 211 -27.70 -1.58 -56.51
N ALA A 212 -28.58 -2.19 -55.72
CA ALA A 212 -29.91 -2.57 -56.15
C ALA A 212 -30.69 -1.28 -56.44
N ALA A 213 -31.22 -1.24 -57.64
CA ALA A 213 -31.96 -0.14 -58.20
C ALA A 213 -33.10 0.33 -57.28
N GLU A 214 -33.13 1.64 -57.15
CA GLU A 214 -34.27 2.49 -56.82
C GLU A 214 -35.60 1.92 -57.35
N THR A 215 -36.42 1.39 -56.44
CA THR A 215 -37.86 1.28 -56.67
C THR A 215 -38.58 2.06 -55.58
N ALA A 216 -39.09 3.21 -55.98
CA ALA A 216 -40.09 3.98 -55.27
C ALA A 216 -41.30 3.10 -54.91
N GLY A 217 -41.82 3.27 -53.71
CA GLY A 217 -43.03 2.61 -53.24
C GLY A 217 -43.53 3.20 -51.94
N ASP A 218 -44.45 4.15 -52.07
CA ASP A 218 -45.34 4.69 -51.05
C ASP A 218 -45.87 3.62 -50.06
N ALA A 219 -45.85 3.95 -48.76
CA ALA A 219 -46.98 3.72 -47.85
C ALA A 219 -46.77 4.43 -46.50
N ASP A 220 -47.79 5.20 -46.15
CA ASP A 220 -48.01 6.05 -44.97
C ASP A 220 -48.16 5.30 -43.61
N PRO A 221 -48.22 6.03 -42.46
CA PRO A 221 -47.85 5.58 -41.11
C PRO A 221 -49.02 4.98 -40.30
N PRO A 222 -48.80 4.50 -39.06
CA PRO A 222 -49.39 5.25 -37.93
C PRO A 222 -48.70 5.15 -36.54
N THR A 223 -48.94 6.22 -35.76
CA THR A 223 -49.26 6.28 -34.31
C THR A 223 -48.25 5.87 -33.23
N ASP A 224 -47.68 6.91 -32.60
CA ASP A 224 -47.45 7.08 -31.15
C ASP A 224 -48.78 7.02 -30.33
N PRO A 225 -48.82 7.22 -28.99
CA PRO A 225 -47.84 7.02 -27.89
C PRO A 225 -48.48 6.41 -26.61
N THR A 226 -47.75 5.81 -25.65
CA THR A 226 -48.14 5.93 -24.21
C THR A 226 -47.11 5.45 -23.14
N THR A 227 -46.81 6.38 -22.21
CA THR A 227 -46.57 6.27 -20.74
C THR A 227 -45.33 5.57 -20.12
N PRO A 228 -44.95 5.88 -18.85
CA PRO A 228 -45.29 7.04 -18.01
C PRO A 228 -44.10 7.76 -17.34
N VAL A 229 -44.39 9.01 -17.00
CA VAL A 229 -43.70 9.87 -16.03
C VAL A 229 -43.92 9.33 -14.61
N GLY A 230 -42.85 9.14 -13.84
CA GLY A 230 -42.86 8.85 -12.42
C GLY A 230 -42.13 9.95 -11.64
N ALA A 231 -42.87 10.62 -10.77
CA ALA A 231 -42.47 11.79 -10.00
C ALA A 231 -41.60 11.47 -8.78
N SER A 232 -40.62 12.35 -8.53
CA SER A 232 -40.47 13.16 -7.31
C SER A 232 -40.47 12.47 -5.94
N SER A 233 -39.33 12.56 -5.25
CA SER A 233 -39.33 12.83 -3.81
C SER A 233 -38.07 13.61 -3.42
N GLY A 234 -38.28 14.81 -2.89
CA GLY A 234 -37.23 15.72 -2.45
C GLY A 234 -36.69 15.36 -1.07
N ALA A 235 -35.45 15.76 -0.82
CA ALA A 235 -34.93 15.95 0.52
C ALA A 235 -34.06 17.20 0.54
N SER A 236 -34.49 18.14 1.38
CA SER A 236 -33.90 19.44 1.67
C SER A 236 -32.46 19.31 2.17
N THR A 237 -31.58 20.19 1.69
CA THR A 237 -30.33 20.54 2.37
C THR A 237 -30.42 21.99 2.86
N PRO A 238 -30.07 22.27 4.12
CA PRO A 238 -30.10 23.62 4.66
C PRO A 238 -28.89 24.45 4.22
N VAL A 239 -29.18 25.73 4.00
CA VAL A 239 -28.28 26.86 3.81
C VAL A 239 -27.62 27.28 5.13
N SER A 240 -26.43 27.88 5.02
CA SER A 240 -25.69 28.71 5.99
C SER A 240 -24.66 27.96 6.85
N THR A 241 -23.45 28.45 7.12
CA THR A 241 -22.99 29.84 7.26
C THR A 241 -21.48 29.93 7.01
N GLY A 242 -21.01 31.06 6.50
CA GLY A 242 -19.62 31.29 6.12
C GLY A 242 -18.60 31.34 7.26
N GLY A 243 -17.38 30.93 6.93
CA GLY A 243 -16.15 31.21 7.65
C GLY A 243 -15.07 31.58 6.63
N GLU A 244 -14.39 32.69 6.87
CA GLU A 244 -13.30 33.22 6.03
C GLU A 244 -12.16 32.20 5.93
N GLU A 245 -11.89 31.72 4.72
CA GLU A 245 -10.79 30.80 4.40
C GLU A 245 -9.46 31.59 4.26
N MET A 246 -8.44 31.12 5.00
CA MET A 246 -7.05 31.48 4.71
C MET A 246 -6.58 30.75 3.44
N PRO A 247 -5.76 31.39 2.57
CA PRO A 247 -5.33 30.78 1.32
C PRO A 247 -4.41 29.58 1.59
N ASP A 248 -4.91 28.40 1.25
CA ASP A 248 -4.21 27.12 1.32
C ASP A 248 -3.10 27.08 0.24
N LEU A 249 -1.84 27.14 0.65
CA LEU A 249 -0.66 27.09 -0.23
C LEU A 249 -0.37 25.67 -0.77
N HIS A 250 -1.32 24.75 -0.61
CA HIS A 250 -1.30 23.38 -1.13
C HIS A 250 -2.48 23.06 -2.06
N ALA A 251 -3.05 24.08 -2.71
CA ALA A 251 -3.99 23.85 -3.81
C ALA A 251 -3.31 23.05 -4.92
N GLU A 252 -3.61 21.75 -4.99
CA GLU A 252 -3.47 20.99 -6.23
C GLU A 252 -4.13 21.82 -7.35
N PRO A 253 -3.47 22.00 -8.50
CA PRO A 253 -4.06 22.73 -9.60
C PRO A 253 -5.43 22.11 -9.92
N PRO A 254 -6.50 22.91 -10.06
CA PRO A 254 -7.80 22.38 -10.43
C PRO A 254 -7.63 21.54 -11.67
N LEU A 255 -7.92 20.24 -11.54
CA LEU A 255 -7.96 19.34 -12.69
C LEU A 255 -8.95 19.95 -13.69
N PRO A 256 -8.60 20.04 -14.98
CA PRO A 256 -9.47 20.65 -15.97
C PRO A 256 -10.81 19.92 -16.00
N ASP A 257 -11.86 20.59 -15.49
CA ASP A 257 -13.25 20.17 -15.58
C ASP A 257 -13.64 20.09 -17.06
N GLY A 258 -13.53 18.90 -17.66
CA GLY A 258 -13.90 18.71 -19.06
C GLY A 258 -13.31 17.51 -19.79
N VAL A 259 -12.39 16.74 -19.21
CA VAL A 259 -11.94 15.48 -19.85
C VAL A 259 -12.92 14.37 -19.48
N SER A 260 -14.10 14.41 -20.11
CA SER A 260 -15.07 13.33 -20.08
C SER A 260 -14.37 12.05 -20.54
N SER A 261 -14.26 11.06 -19.64
CA SER A 261 -13.77 9.70 -19.94
C SER A 261 -14.71 8.92 -20.87
N ALA A 262 -15.73 9.59 -21.41
CA ALA A 262 -16.63 9.10 -22.44
C ALA A 262 -15.90 8.98 -23.78
N GLY A 263 -15.36 7.80 -24.05
CA GLY A 263 -14.99 7.41 -25.41
C GLY A 263 -13.51 7.17 -25.62
N VAL A 264 -12.82 6.47 -24.70
CA VAL A 264 -11.78 5.54 -25.17
C VAL A 264 -12.54 4.45 -25.93
N THR A 265 -12.88 4.76 -27.19
CA THR A 265 -13.42 3.80 -28.13
C THR A 265 -12.45 2.64 -28.12
N ASP A 266 -12.98 1.46 -27.80
CA ASP A 266 -12.31 0.16 -27.81
C ASP A 266 -11.70 -0.06 -29.19
N ARG A 267 -10.54 0.56 -29.44
CA ARG A 267 -9.83 0.43 -30.69
C ARG A 267 -9.36 -1.00 -30.71
N SER A 268 -9.96 -1.79 -31.59
CA SER A 268 -9.56 -3.17 -31.80
C SER A 268 -8.04 -3.19 -32.02
N LEU A 269 -7.33 -3.83 -31.08
CA LEU A 269 -5.90 -4.04 -31.22
C LEU A 269 -5.65 -4.80 -32.52
N THR A 270 -4.68 -4.33 -33.29
CA THR A 270 -4.16 -5.05 -34.45
C THR A 270 -3.60 -6.40 -34.02
N GLU A 271 -3.52 -7.37 -34.94
CA GLU A 271 -2.98 -8.70 -34.62
C GLU A 271 -1.54 -8.62 -34.09
N THR A 272 -0.74 -7.70 -34.63
CA THR A 272 0.62 -7.42 -34.16
C THR A 272 0.64 -6.91 -32.72
N GLU A 273 -0.19 -5.93 -32.37
CA GLU A 273 -0.29 -5.40 -31.00
C GLU A 273 -0.78 -6.47 -30.02
N ARG A 274 -1.73 -7.34 -30.43
CA ARG A 274 -2.18 -8.46 -29.58
C ARG A 274 -1.06 -9.46 -29.34
N ARG A 275 -0.26 -9.78 -30.37
CA ARG A 275 0.89 -10.68 -30.25
C ARG A 275 1.94 -10.10 -29.31
N GLU A 276 2.27 -8.82 -29.45
CA GLU A 276 3.23 -8.13 -28.57
C GLU A 276 2.73 -8.11 -27.12
N ARG A 277 1.48 -7.68 -26.89
CA ARG A 277 0.89 -7.67 -25.55
C ARG A 277 0.85 -9.07 -24.92
N ARG A 278 0.55 -10.10 -25.71
CA ARG A 278 0.58 -11.50 -25.26
C ARG A 278 1.98 -11.89 -24.78
N LEU A 279 3.02 -11.56 -25.55
CA LEU A 279 4.40 -11.85 -25.16
C LEU A 279 4.79 -11.09 -23.89
N ASP A 280 4.41 -9.82 -23.76
CA ASP A 280 4.71 -9.04 -22.57
C ASP A 280 4.02 -9.60 -21.31
N CYS A 281 2.77 -10.06 -21.41
CA CYS A 281 2.09 -10.78 -20.31
C CYS A 281 2.85 -12.05 -19.91
N LEU A 282 3.33 -12.83 -20.88
CA LEU A 282 4.08 -14.07 -20.63
C LEU A 282 5.47 -13.81 -20.03
N VAL A 283 6.14 -12.72 -20.45
CA VAL A 283 7.41 -12.28 -19.84
C VAL A 283 7.19 -11.97 -18.36
N GLN A 284 6.15 -11.19 -18.03
CA GLN A 284 5.82 -10.86 -16.64
C GLN A 284 5.46 -12.11 -15.82
N ALA A 285 4.66 -13.02 -16.38
CA ALA A 285 4.33 -14.28 -15.72
C ALA A 285 5.58 -15.11 -15.44
N TYR A 286 6.50 -15.23 -16.41
CA TYR A 286 7.77 -15.94 -16.26
C TYR A 286 8.62 -15.40 -15.12
N GLU A 287 8.75 -14.07 -15.01
CA GLU A 287 9.53 -13.43 -13.95
C GLU A 287 8.92 -13.68 -12.57
N ILE A 288 7.59 -13.59 -12.46
CA ILE A 288 6.89 -13.90 -11.22
C ILE A 288 7.08 -15.38 -10.85
N TYR A 289 6.93 -16.32 -11.79
CA TYR A 289 7.19 -17.74 -11.52
C TYR A 289 8.63 -17.99 -11.10
N ALA A 290 9.62 -17.36 -11.74
CA ALA A 290 11.02 -17.49 -11.37
C ALA A 290 11.28 -16.97 -9.94
N PHE A 291 10.67 -15.83 -9.58
CA PHE A 291 10.74 -15.30 -8.22
C PHE A 291 10.08 -16.23 -7.20
N VAL A 292 8.88 -16.73 -7.50
CA VAL A 292 8.11 -17.61 -6.59
C VAL A 292 8.78 -18.96 -6.43
N ALA A 293 9.31 -19.57 -7.49
CA ALA A 293 10.05 -20.83 -7.44
C ALA A 293 11.27 -20.72 -6.53
N LYS A 294 12.07 -19.66 -6.70
CA LYS A 294 13.26 -19.39 -5.88
C LYS A 294 12.91 -19.05 -4.43
N SER A 295 11.90 -18.21 -4.22
CA SER A 295 11.51 -17.77 -2.88
C SER A 295 10.70 -18.82 -2.12
N GLY A 296 10.08 -19.78 -2.81
CA GLY A 296 9.29 -20.86 -2.27
C GLY A 296 9.98 -22.21 -2.35
N GLU A 297 11.31 -22.28 -2.45
CA GLU A 297 12.04 -23.54 -2.58
C GLU A 297 11.63 -24.55 -1.50
N GLY A 298 11.26 -25.76 -1.93
CA GLY A 298 10.77 -26.84 -1.06
C GLY A 298 9.28 -26.77 -0.68
N THR A 299 8.61 -25.64 -0.90
CA THR A 299 7.15 -25.50 -0.70
C THR A 299 6.37 -25.98 -1.92
N ASP A 300 5.07 -26.28 -1.77
CA ASP A 300 4.24 -26.71 -2.89
C ASP A 300 3.95 -25.57 -3.87
N VAL A 301 3.85 -24.33 -3.37
CA VAL A 301 3.74 -23.12 -4.20
C VAL A 301 4.99 -22.96 -5.08
N GLY A 302 6.19 -23.14 -4.50
CA GLY A 302 7.44 -23.07 -5.25
C GLY A 302 7.55 -24.15 -6.33
N LYS A 303 7.16 -25.40 -6.04
CA LYS A 303 7.14 -26.49 -7.02
C LYS A 303 6.17 -26.21 -8.18
N LYS A 304 4.99 -25.68 -7.89
CA LYS A 304 4.02 -25.28 -8.93
C LYS A 304 4.58 -24.18 -9.82
N ALA A 305 5.16 -23.13 -9.21
CA ALA A 305 5.79 -22.04 -9.95
C ALA A 305 6.95 -22.55 -10.82
N GLU A 306 7.77 -23.47 -10.31
CA GLU A 306 8.87 -24.06 -11.09
C GLU A 306 8.36 -24.88 -12.28
N ALA A 307 7.31 -25.70 -12.10
CA ALA A 307 6.71 -26.43 -13.20
C ALA A 307 6.14 -25.50 -14.28
N ALA A 308 5.46 -24.42 -13.88
CA ALA A 308 4.93 -23.41 -14.80
C ALA A 308 6.06 -22.69 -15.56
N ARG A 309 7.11 -22.29 -14.85
CA ARG A 309 8.33 -21.70 -15.43
C ARG A 309 8.95 -22.61 -16.48
N LEU A 310 9.19 -23.88 -16.14
CA LEU A 310 9.79 -24.86 -17.07
C LEU A 310 8.96 -25.09 -18.32
N ARG A 311 7.63 -25.00 -18.24
CA ARG A 311 6.75 -25.05 -19.41
C ARG A 311 6.93 -23.82 -20.29
N LEU A 312 7.01 -22.62 -19.72
CA LEU A 312 7.25 -21.39 -20.49
C LEU A 312 8.64 -21.38 -21.15
N GLU A 313 9.66 -22.00 -20.55
CA GLU A 313 11.00 -22.13 -21.14
C GLU A 313 11.04 -22.96 -22.44
N GLN A 314 10.00 -23.75 -22.71
CA GLN A 314 9.88 -24.51 -23.96
C GLN A 314 9.48 -23.63 -25.15
N ASP A 315 8.97 -22.43 -24.91
CA ASP A 315 8.60 -21.46 -25.95
C ASP A 315 9.83 -20.63 -26.37
N ALA A 316 10.40 -20.98 -27.53
CA ALA A 316 11.59 -20.32 -28.06
C ALA A 316 11.38 -18.82 -28.35
N ASP A 317 10.20 -18.43 -28.84
CA ASP A 317 9.87 -17.03 -29.17
C ASP A 317 9.81 -16.20 -27.88
N LEU A 318 9.15 -16.74 -26.85
CA LEU A 318 9.12 -16.12 -25.52
C LEU A 318 10.53 -15.96 -24.94
N MET A 319 11.38 -17.00 -25.03
CA MET A 319 12.75 -16.93 -24.51
C MET A 319 13.65 -15.97 -25.30
N VAL A 320 13.38 -15.72 -26.58
CA VAL A 320 14.02 -14.63 -27.32
C VAL A 320 13.57 -13.28 -26.75
N ARG A 321 12.26 -13.08 -26.55
CA ARG A 321 11.71 -11.84 -26.01
C ARG A 321 12.22 -11.53 -24.59
N ILE A 322 12.27 -12.53 -23.71
CA ILE A 322 12.81 -12.38 -22.34
C ILE A 322 14.28 -11.94 -22.40
N ARG A 323 15.10 -12.53 -23.29
CA ARG A 323 16.51 -12.14 -23.46
C ARG A 323 16.64 -10.70 -23.97
N GLN A 324 15.80 -10.30 -24.91
CA GLN A 324 15.76 -8.92 -25.41
C GLN A 324 15.39 -7.92 -24.31
N ALA A 325 14.28 -8.18 -23.59
CA ALA A 325 13.83 -7.32 -22.49
C ALA A 325 14.91 -7.14 -21.42
N ARG A 326 15.55 -8.24 -20.99
CA ARG A 326 16.66 -8.17 -20.02
C ARG A 326 17.88 -7.39 -20.54
N ALA A 327 18.21 -7.54 -21.82
CA ALA A 327 19.30 -6.78 -22.43
C ALA A 327 18.96 -5.28 -22.50
N GLU A 328 17.71 -4.93 -22.79
CA GLU A 328 17.23 -3.54 -22.78
C GLU A 328 17.28 -2.92 -21.38
N ASP A 329 16.80 -3.62 -20.35
CA ASP A 329 16.85 -3.17 -18.95
C ASP A 329 18.30 -2.96 -18.48
N GLN A 330 19.17 -3.95 -18.73
CA GLN A 330 20.59 -3.88 -18.37
C GLN A 330 21.31 -2.72 -19.10
N ALA A 331 21.01 -2.54 -20.38
CA ALA A 331 21.54 -1.42 -21.16
C ALA A 331 21.04 -0.07 -20.62
N GLN A 332 19.77 0.01 -20.20
CA GLN A 332 19.16 1.22 -19.63
C GLN A 332 19.79 1.60 -18.28
N GLU A 333 20.06 0.62 -17.41
CA GLU A 333 20.76 0.85 -16.14
C GLU A 333 22.17 1.42 -16.37
N TRP A 334 22.94 0.79 -17.26
CA TRP A 334 24.28 1.26 -17.59
C TRP A 334 24.28 2.61 -18.29
N LEU A 335 23.30 2.88 -19.17
CA LEU A 335 23.15 4.17 -19.83
C LEU A 335 22.93 5.26 -18.78
N SER A 336 22.03 5.00 -17.82
CA SER A 336 21.74 5.92 -16.71
C SER A 336 22.99 6.22 -15.86
N LEU A 337 23.79 5.19 -15.53
CA LEU A 337 25.05 5.35 -14.82
C LEU A 337 26.08 6.15 -15.64
N GLY A 338 26.24 5.83 -16.93
CA GLY A 338 27.14 6.54 -17.84
C GLY A 338 26.80 8.02 -17.94
N LEU A 339 25.52 8.36 -18.08
CA LEU A 339 25.03 9.75 -18.12
C LEU A 339 25.27 10.50 -16.80
N ASN A 340 25.14 9.82 -15.66
CA ASN A 340 25.43 10.42 -14.35
C ASN A 340 26.94 10.73 -14.19
N TYR A 341 27.82 9.81 -14.59
CA TYR A 341 29.26 10.05 -14.57
C TYR A 341 29.70 11.15 -15.55
N LEU A 342 29.06 11.20 -16.71
CA LEU A 342 29.28 12.26 -17.70
C LEU A 342 28.94 13.63 -17.12
N ARG A 343 27.77 13.76 -16.49
CA ARG A 343 27.34 14.99 -15.80
C ARG A 343 28.26 15.40 -14.66
N ALA A 344 28.91 14.44 -14.00
CA ALA A 344 29.89 14.68 -12.95
C ALA A 344 31.31 15.00 -13.48
N GLY A 345 31.51 15.09 -14.79
CA GLY A 345 32.83 15.35 -15.41
C GLY A 345 33.79 14.16 -15.36
N ARG A 346 33.31 12.96 -15.01
CA ARG A 346 34.12 11.73 -14.94
C ARG A 346 34.09 10.97 -16.27
N PHE A 347 34.71 11.56 -17.29
CA PHE A 347 34.62 11.09 -18.68
C PHE A 347 35.11 9.65 -18.89
N ASP A 348 36.22 9.24 -18.29
CA ASP A 348 36.74 7.87 -18.46
C ASP A 348 35.79 6.81 -17.89
N THR A 349 35.19 7.10 -16.72
CA THR A 349 34.19 6.21 -16.11
C THR A 349 32.93 6.15 -16.96
N ALA A 350 32.44 7.29 -17.46
CA ALA A 350 31.29 7.34 -18.35
C ALA A 350 31.53 6.55 -19.65
N ARG A 351 32.70 6.74 -20.28
CA ARG A 351 33.13 5.99 -21.47
C ARG A 351 33.08 4.49 -21.24
N SER A 352 33.62 4.00 -20.12
CA SER A 352 33.61 2.57 -19.80
C SER A 352 32.19 1.96 -19.73
N TYR A 353 31.21 2.67 -19.17
CA TYR A 353 29.82 2.20 -19.17
C TYR A 353 29.21 2.20 -20.57
N PHE A 354 29.45 3.22 -21.39
CA PHE A 354 28.94 3.26 -22.76
C PHE A 354 29.56 2.16 -23.64
N GLU A 355 30.87 1.92 -23.53
CA GLU A 355 31.54 0.81 -24.22
C GLU A 355 30.94 -0.55 -23.81
N LYS A 356 30.62 -0.72 -22.53
CA LYS A 356 29.99 -1.94 -22.01
C LYS A 356 28.62 -2.20 -22.64
N ILE A 357 27.78 -1.17 -22.77
CA ILE A 357 26.46 -1.28 -23.42
C ILE A 357 26.62 -1.72 -24.88
N VAL A 358 27.56 -1.12 -25.61
CA VAL A 358 27.79 -1.44 -27.03
C VAL A 358 28.33 -2.85 -27.21
N ALA A 359 29.17 -3.33 -26.28
CA ALA A 359 29.76 -4.65 -26.33
C ALA A 359 28.77 -5.76 -25.95
N GLU A 360 28.01 -5.58 -24.87
CA GLU A 360 27.15 -6.64 -24.31
C GLU A 360 25.71 -6.60 -24.85
N CYS A 361 25.21 -5.43 -25.29
CA CYS A 361 23.83 -5.25 -25.72
C CYS A 361 23.72 -4.53 -27.09
N PRO A 362 24.42 -4.98 -28.15
CA PRO A 362 24.63 -4.22 -29.38
C PRO A 362 23.36 -3.87 -30.18
N ASP A 363 22.28 -4.66 -29.99
CA ASP A 363 21.03 -4.55 -30.74
C ASP A 363 19.97 -3.68 -30.03
N THR A 364 20.28 -3.17 -28.83
CA THR A 364 19.36 -2.34 -28.04
C THR A 364 19.34 -0.88 -28.54
N PRO A 365 18.21 -0.15 -28.38
CA PRO A 365 18.18 1.28 -28.69
C PRO A 365 19.19 2.08 -27.84
N GLN A 366 19.44 1.67 -26.60
CA GLN A 366 20.42 2.28 -25.71
C GLN A 366 21.85 2.14 -26.23
N ALA A 367 22.20 1.02 -26.87
CA ALA A 367 23.51 0.88 -27.50
C ALA A 367 23.72 1.86 -28.65
N ARG A 368 22.66 2.21 -29.40
CA ARG A 368 22.74 3.25 -30.45
C ARG A 368 23.02 4.61 -29.84
N GLU A 369 22.35 4.96 -28.73
CA GLU A 369 22.60 6.20 -28.00
C GLU A 369 24.02 6.23 -27.41
N ALA A 370 24.45 5.15 -26.78
CA ALA A 370 25.79 5.01 -26.21
C ALA A 370 26.89 5.20 -27.27
N ARG A 371 26.73 4.65 -28.48
CA ARG A 371 27.65 4.91 -29.62
C ARG A 371 27.72 6.40 -29.94
N GLY A 372 26.58 7.08 -30.02
CA GLY A 372 26.53 8.53 -30.26
C GLY A 372 27.26 9.34 -29.18
N MET A 373 27.13 8.93 -27.91
CA MET A 373 27.84 9.57 -26.79
C MET A 373 29.36 9.35 -26.87
N LEU A 374 29.80 8.13 -27.19
CA LEU A 374 31.23 7.79 -27.37
C LEU A 374 31.86 8.61 -28.50
N ASP A 375 31.17 8.73 -29.65
CA ASP A 375 31.61 9.54 -30.78
C ASP A 375 31.72 11.02 -30.42
N GLY A 376 30.81 11.51 -29.57
CA GLY A 376 30.85 12.88 -29.03
C GLY A 376 32.08 13.12 -28.14
N MET A 377 32.39 12.18 -27.24
CA MET A 377 33.54 12.28 -26.34
C MET A 377 34.89 12.21 -27.06
N ALA A 378 34.98 11.43 -28.14
CA ALA A 378 36.19 11.34 -28.94
C ALA A 378 36.55 12.67 -29.62
N LYS A 379 35.55 13.51 -29.91
CA LYS A 379 35.75 14.84 -30.53
C LYS A 379 36.16 15.91 -29.51
N THR A 380 35.71 15.79 -28.26
CA THR A 380 35.92 16.81 -27.22
C THR A 380 37.18 16.62 -26.38
N THR A 381 37.90 15.50 -26.54
CA THR A 381 39.19 15.29 -25.90
C THR A 381 40.31 15.80 -26.82
N PRO A 382 40.80 17.06 -26.67
CA PRO A 382 41.93 17.53 -27.46
C PRO A 382 43.13 16.64 -27.16
N ASN A 383 43.77 16.18 -28.23
CA ASN A 383 44.93 15.30 -28.20
C ASN A 383 46.12 16.05 -27.59
N THR A 384 46.17 16.17 -26.25
CA THR A 384 47.33 16.67 -25.52
C THR A 384 48.41 15.60 -25.59
N LYS A 385 49.18 15.66 -26.68
CA LYS A 385 50.44 14.94 -26.86
C LYS A 385 51.54 15.53 -26.00
#